data_AF-A0A1T5DQG3-F1
#
_entry.id   AF-A0A1T5DQG3-F1
#
_cell.length_a   1.000
_cell.length_b   1.000
_cell.length_c   1.000
_cell.angle_alpha   90.00
_cell.angle_beta   90.00
_cell.angle_gamma   90.00
#
_symmetry.space_group_name_H-M   'P 1'
#
loop_
_entity.id
_entity.type
_entity.pdbx_description
1 polymer ?
#
loop_
_entity_poly.entity_id
_entity_poly.type
_entity_poly.pdbx_seq_one_letter_code
_entity_poly.pdbx_strand_id
1 'polypeptide(L)'
;MDFGDLADHFDGVAAKILSSVETVGRRSNQHELDGVKALQGLFGRPAEKLVIRTRFLLVTDDTDEPVAEDGTLTFYDARINTPNRSEYRLYYPGSVDAMKMAQPGDIVFIAKQKTGDALFIVAPAGSSIAAQLDWLFGTDVLEHHGFSVRSGLESGHDSLGLSAMYLLDMLGIAIEPRNDDWLERILVKFGPRFPTSAEFGAFARSTLPDLHPADDPDKVLMAWMEQEEILFRTLERHLAVDTLDALYKDGHVDVDKFIEVSLSLHNRRKSRAGKGLENQLIALFAALDVRHTFNPVTENRARPDFIFPGIGEYRDPGFDALDLTMLGVKTTCKDRWRQVLSEAKRIDDKHLLTLESPISPAQTDEMRDHRIQLVIPRTLHEPYKPEQRQWLMGVDDFIALAKERDRRGPAQPTLL
;
A
#
# COMPACT_ATOMS: atom_id res chain seq x y z
N MET A 1 -7.81 9.66 -12.36
CA MET A 1 -9.02 9.01 -11.83
C MET A 1 -9.00 9.22 -10.33
N ASP A 2 -10.13 9.49 -9.69
CA ASP A 2 -10.14 10.01 -8.32
C ASP A 2 -10.66 8.95 -7.34
N PHE A 3 -9.79 8.47 -6.45
CA PHE A 3 -10.16 7.64 -5.29
C PHE A 3 -10.69 8.48 -4.12
N GLY A 4 -11.03 9.75 -4.36
CA GLY A 4 -11.39 10.70 -3.33
C GLY A 4 -10.16 11.35 -2.72
N ASP A 5 -10.41 12.12 -1.66
CA ASP A 5 -9.40 12.94 -1.00
C ASP A 5 -9.23 12.49 0.46
N LEU A 6 -8.01 12.56 0.98
CA LEU A 6 -7.76 12.32 2.41
C LEU A 6 -8.61 13.24 3.30
N ALA A 7 -8.89 14.46 2.84
CA ALA A 7 -9.77 15.44 3.46
C ALA A 7 -11.22 14.98 3.61
N ASP A 8 -11.67 14.00 2.81
CA ASP A 8 -13.01 13.42 2.94
C ASP A 8 -13.14 12.57 4.22
N HIS A 9 -12.02 12.04 4.74
CA HIS A 9 -11.99 11.13 5.87
C HIS A 9 -11.49 11.77 7.16
N PHE A 10 -10.58 12.75 7.07
CA PHE A 10 -9.89 13.33 8.22
C PHE A 10 -10.00 14.86 8.30
N ASP A 11 -10.08 15.38 9.52
CA ASP A 11 -9.94 16.81 9.82
C ASP A 11 -8.48 17.26 9.86
N GLY A 12 -7.60 16.34 10.24
CA GLY A 12 -6.18 16.58 10.35
C GLY A 12 -5.46 15.42 11.01
N VAL A 13 -4.14 15.48 10.98
CA VAL A 13 -3.26 14.43 11.51
C VAL A 13 -2.14 15.06 12.30
N ALA A 14 -1.81 14.47 13.43
CA ALA A 14 -0.62 14.78 14.19
C ALA A 14 0.30 13.57 14.23
N ALA A 15 1.60 13.76 14.06
CA ALA A 15 2.59 12.69 14.14
C ALA A 15 3.72 13.05 15.10
N LYS A 16 4.27 12.06 15.79
CA LYS A 16 5.43 12.25 16.68
C LYS A 16 6.26 10.98 16.81
N ILE A 17 7.58 11.15 16.84
CA ILE A 17 8.53 10.11 17.25
C ILE A 17 8.50 9.96 18.78
N LEU A 18 8.19 8.76 19.26
CA LEU A 18 8.06 8.43 20.67
C LEU A 18 9.39 8.52 21.42
N SER A 19 9.39 9.23 22.54
CA SER A 19 10.50 9.22 23.48
C SER A 19 10.37 8.13 24.54
N SER A 20 11.45 7.90 25.30
CA SER A 20 11.46 6.89 26.37
C SER A 20 10.45 7.10 27.50
N VAL A 21 9.95 8.33 27.70
CA VAL A 21 8.95 8.63 28.75
C VAL A 21 7.51 8.45 28.28
N GLU A 22 7.31 8.24 26.97
CA GLU A 22 6.01 8.14 26.30
C GLU A 22 5.67 6.70 25.87
N THR A 23 6.51 5.74 26.24
CA THR A 23 6.33 4.31 25.96
C THR A 23 5.99 3.57 27.24
N VAL A 24 5.29 2.44 27.12
CA VAL A 24 4.89 1.62 28.27
C VAL A 24 6.08 0.78 28.72
N GLY A 25 6.71 1.15 29.84
CA GLY A 25 7.88 0.44 30.36
C GLY A 25 8.22 0.77 31.80
N ARG A 26 9.22 0.08 32.38
CA ARG A 26 9.61 0.22 33.81
C ARG A 26 10.02 1.64 34.25
N ARG A 27 10.26 2.57 33.30
CA ARG A 27 10.70 3.94 33.57
C ARG A 27 9.61 5.00 33.45
N SER A 28 8.43 4.67 32.90
CA SER A 28 7.32 5.63 32.78
C SER A 28 5.99 5.00 33.20
N ASN A 29 5.38 5.60 34.23
CA ASN A 29 3.97 5.36 34.59
C ASN A 29 3.05 6.42 33.96
N GLN A 30 3.61 7.32 33.14
CA GLN A 30 2.88 8.41 32.52
C GLN A 30 2.44 7.91 31.16
N HIS A 31 1.20 7.42 31.09
CA HIS A 31 0.55 7.05 29.83
C HIS A 31 0.14 8.31 29.06
N GLU A 32 1.11 9.18 28.80
CA GLU A 32 0.94 10.54 28.32
C GLU A 32 1.95 10.83 27.19
N LEU A 33 1.51 11.59 26.18
CA LEU A 33 2.41 12.14 25.16
C LEU A 33 2.78 13.59 25.50
N ASP A 34 4.06 13.92 25.30
CA ASP A 34 4.64 15.25 25.53
C ASP A 34 4.55 16.16 24.30
N GLY A 35 4.67 17.47 24.47
CA GLY A 35 4.70 18.42 23.33
C GLY A 35 3.35 18.65 22.66
N VAL A 36 2.26 18.27 23.34
CA VAL A 36 0.87 18.28 22.83
C VAL A 36 0.28 19.68 22.63
N LYS A 37 1.03 20.76 22.87
CA LYS A 37 0.59 22.11 22.50
C LYS A 37 0.28 22.20 21.01
N ALA A 38 1.01 21.45 20.17
CA ALA A 38 0.74 21.36 18.74
C ALA A 38 -0.64 20.72 18.45
N LEU A 39 -1.11 19.80 19.30
CA LEU A 39 -2.42 19.14 19.15
C LEU A 39 -3.61 20.09 19.33
N GLN A 40 -3.40 21.32 19.80
CA GLN A 40 -4.42 22.36 19.76
C GLN A 40 -4.91 22.65 18.34
N GLY A 41 -4.06 22.49 17.33
CA GLY A 41 -4.46 22.63 15.92
C GLY A 41 -5.42 21.53 15.46
N LEU A 42 -5.40 20.37 16.13
CA LEU A 42 -6.20 19.20 15.78
C LEU A 42 -7.50 19.11 16.60
N PHE A 43 -7.39 19.27 17.92
CA PHE A 43 -8.50 19.10 18.87
C PHE A 43 -9.04 20.43 19.43
N GLY A 44 -8.47 21.56 19.01
CA GLY A 44 -8.83 22.87 19.52
C GLY A 44 -8.34 23.12 20.95
N ARG A 45 -9.01 24.03 21.65
CA ARG A 45 -8.73 24.38 23.05
C ARG A 45 -9.97 24.09 23.90
N PRO A 46 -10.20 22.82 24.28
CA PRO A 46 -11.42 22.46 24.99
C PRO A 46 -11.43 23.10 26.39
N ALA A 47 -12.60 23.63 26.78
CA ALA A 47 -12.82 24.20 28.11
C ALA A 47 -13.01 23.13 29.19
N GLU A 48 -13.23 21.88 28.79
CA GLU A 48 -13.36 20.71 29.65
C GLU A 48 -12.53 19.54 29.10
N LYS A 49 -12.49 18.44 29.84
CA LYS A 49 -11.78 17.22 29.42
C LYS A 49 -12.43 16.63 28.18
N LEU A 50 -11.72 16.60 27.06
CA LEU A 50 -12.18 15.99 25.82
C LEU A 50 -11.84 14.50 25.82
N VAL A 51 -12.86 13.64 25.76
CA VAL A 51 -12.70 12.19 25.62
C VAL A 51 -13.08 11.80 24.20
N ILE A 52 -12.15 11.17 23.49
CA ILE A 52 -12.26 10.87 22.06
C ILE A 52 -12.27 9.35 21.93
N ARG A 53 -13.24 8.79 21.21
CA ARG A 53 -13.21 7.35 20.89
C ARG A 53 -12.09 7.12 19.89
N THR A 54 -11.28 6.10 20.12
CA THR A 54 -10.05 5.92 19.35
C THR A 54 -9.82 4.46 19.05
N ARG A 55 -9.54 4.17 17.78
CA ARG A 55 -9.02 2.87 17.36
C ARG A 55 -7.50 2.92 17.37
N PHE A 56 -6.89 2.09 18.20
CA PHE A 56 -5.45 1.93 18.32
C PHE A 56 -4.99 0.85 17.35
N LEU A 57 -3.94 1.15 16.59
CA LEU A 57 -3.39 0.31 15.55
C LEU A 57 -1.88 0.21 15.76
N LEU A 58 -1.34 -1.02 15.76
CA LEU A 58 0.08 -1.26 15.53
C LEU A 58 0.22 -1.85 14.13
N VAL A 59 0.97 -1.16 13.27
CA VAL A 59 1.15 -1.54 11.87
C VAL A 59 2.63 -1.79 11.63
N THR A 60 2.98 -2.96 11.10
CA THR A 60 4.37 -3.37 10.87
C THR A 60 4.55 -3.90 9.45
N ASP A 61 5.81 -3.94 8.99
CA ASP A 61 6.15 -4.52 7.67
C ASP A 61 6.00 -6.05 7.66
N ASP A 62 6.00 -6.71 8.82
CA ASP A 62 6.04 -8.17 8.92
C ASP A 62 4.66 -8.83 8.73
N THR A 63 3.59 -8.08 9.00
CA THR A 63 2.21 -8.62 9.06
C THR A 63 1.28 -7.85 8.13
N ASP A 64 0.29 -8.52 7.55
CA ASP A 64 -0.72 -7.87 6.68
C ASP A 64 -1.89 -7.27 7.44
N GLU A 65 -2.13 -7.73 8.66
CA GLU A 65 -3.24 -7.29 9.49
C GLU A 65 -2.69 -6.57 10.71
N PRO A 66 -3.07 -5.30 10.93
CA PRO A 66 -2.59 -4.56 12.08
C PRO A 66 -3.18 -5.15 13.36
N VAL A 67 -2.42 -5.06 14.45
CA VAL A 67 -2.99 -5.30 15.78
C VAL A 67 -3.90 -4.11 16.07
N ALA A 68 -5.19 -4.37 16.30
CA ALA A 68 -6.21 -3.34 16.41
C ALA A 68 -7.06 -3.53 17.67
N GLU A 69 -7.33 -2.44 18.37
CA GLU A 69 -8.18 -2.42 19.55
C GLU A 69 -8.87 -1.06 19.73
N ASP A 70 -10.04 -1.05 20.35
CA ASP A 70 -10.79 0.17 20.64
C ASP A 70 -10.49 0.68 22.06
N GLY A 71 -10.38 2.00 22.19
CA GLY A 71 -10.18 2.66 23.46
C GLY A 71 -10.57 4.14 23.39
N THR A 72 -9.97 4.95 24.24
CA THR A 72 -10.20 6.39 24.26
C THR A 72 -8.94 7.18 24.49
N LEU A 73 -8.76 8.26 23.73
CA LEU A 73 -7.83 9.32 24.07
C LEU A 73 -8.49 10.36 24.95
N THR A 74 -7.69 11.00 25.80
CA THR A 74 -8.14 12.07 26.68
C THR A 74 -7.24 13.30 26.49
N PHE A 75 -7.81 14.40 26.03
CA PHE A 75 -7.10 15.67 25.81
C PHE A 75 -7.67 16.77 26.69
N TYR A 76 -6.82 17.47 27.45
CA TYR A 76 -7.26 18.57 28.32
C TYR A 76 -6.11 19.50 28.72
N ASP A 77 -6.45 20.70 29.19
CA ASP A 77 -5.50 21.61 29.84
C ASP A 77 -5.45 21.33 31.36
N ALA A 78 -4.37 20.71 31.82
CA ALA A 78 -4.15 20.38 33.23
C ALA A 78 -3.99 21.61 34.14
N ARG A 79 -3.83 22.80 33.55
CA ARG A 79 -3.69 24.08 34.25
C ARG A 79 -4.82 25.05 33.96
N ILE A 80 -5.96 24.58 33.44
CA ILE A 80 -7.09 25.44 33.04
C ILE A 80 -7.57 26.42 34.13
N ASN A 81 -7.49 26.01 35.41
CA ASN A 81 -7.87 26.84 36.56
C ASN A 81 -6.73 27.72 37.11
N THR A 82 -5.56 27.71 36.47
CA THR A 82 -4.39 28.51 36.87
C THR A 82 -4.28 29.74 35.96
N PRO A 83 -4.43 30.98 36.50
CA PRO A 83 -4.32 32.19 35.69
C PRO A 83 -2.98 32.25 34.94
N ASN A 84 -3.03 32.61 33.66
CA ASN A 84 -1.86 32.80 32.77
C ASN A 84 -0.98 31.55 32.56
N ARG A 85 -1.47 30.34 32.88
CA ARG A 85 -0.75 29.09 32.57
C ARG A 85 -1.68 28.11 31.86
N SER A 86 -1.15 27.47 30.84
CA SER A 86 -1.80 26.38 30.10
C SER A 86 -0.82 25.23 29.94
N GLU A 87 -1.24 24.02 30.24
CA GLU A 87 -0.44 22.80 30.12
C GLU A 87 -1.34 21.69 29.58
N TYR A 88 -1.36 21.56 28.26
CA TYR A 88 -2.15 20.53 27.60
C TYR A 88 -1.49 19.17 27.81
N ARG A 89 -2.32 18.14 27.94
CA ARG A 89 -1.92 16.75 28.14
C ARG A 89 -2.79 15.84 27.28
N LEU A 90 -2.19 14.82 26.66
CA LEU A 90 -2.90 13.77 25.94
C LEU A 90 -2.60 12.42 26.59
N TYR A 91 -3.62 11.79 27.17
CA TYR A 91 -3.50 10.46 27.75
C TYR A 91 -4.05 9.39 26.82
N TYR A 92 -3.36 8.26 26.78
CA TYR A 92 -3.80 7.01 26.18
C TYR A 92 -3.91 5.90 27.25
N PRO A 93 -4.69 4.83 27.02
CA PRO A 93 -4.75 3.74 27.98
C PRO A 93 -3.48 2.87 27.87
N GLY A 94 -2.66 2.77 28.92
CA GLY A 94 -1.45 1.92 28.89
C GLY A 94 -1.70 0.42 28.73
N SER A 95 -2.97 -0.01 28.78
CA SER A 95 -3.41 -1.37 28.50
C SER A 95 -3.53 -1.69 27.01
N VAL A 96 -3.43 -0.70 26.12
CA VAL A 96 -3.51 -0.92 24.67
C VAL A 96 -2.23 -1.60 24.19
N ASP A 97 -2.35 -2.75 23.54
CA ASP A 97 -1.27 -3.53 22.97
C ASP A 97 -0.40 -2.71 22.01
N ALA A 98 -0.98 -1.78 21.24
CA ALA A 98 -0.20 -0.90 20.38
C ALA A 98 0.88 -0.13 21.16
N MET A 99 0.57 0.37 22.35
CA MET A 99 1.52 1.10 23.21
C MET A 99 2.36 0.19 24.12
N LYS A 100 1.90 -1.04 24.43
CA LYS A 100 2.73 -2.04 25.12
C LYS A 100 3.89 -2.53 24.26
N MET A 101 3.67 -2.58 22.94
CA MET A 101 4.67 -3.03 21.97
C MET A 101 5.53 -1.89 21.43
N ALA A 102 5.05 -0.65 21.51
CA ALA A 102 5.77 0.54 21.08
C ALA A 102 7.12 0.71 21.81
N GLN A 103 8.16 1.04 21.03
CA GLN A 103 9.50 1.31 21.51
C GLN A 103 9.89 2.77 21.33
N PRO A 104 10.85 3.29 22.12
CA PRO A 104 11.40 4.62 21.87
C PRO A 104 11.98 4.70 20.45
N GLY A 105 11.60 5.72 19.70
CA GLY A 105 11.95 5.88 18.28
C GLY A 105 10.81 5.49 17.32
N ASP A 106 9.83 4.70 17.75
CA ASP A 106 8.64 4.42 16.94
C ASP A 106 7.82 5.69 16.73
N ILE A 107 6.98 5.70 15.69
CA ILE A 107 6.19 6.86 15.30
C ILE A 107 4.74 6.63 15.67
N VAL A 108 4.12 7.62 16.30
CA VAL A 108 2.68 7.68 16.53
C VAL A 108 2.06 8.69 15.59
N PHE A 109 1.03 8.27 14.86
CA PHE A 109 0.13 9.12 14.09
C PHE A 109 -1.25 9.15 14.77
N ILE A 110 -1.79 10.34 14.98
CA ILE A 110 -3.10 10.60 15.56
C ILE A 110 -3.93 11.31 14.50
N ALA A 111 -4.79 10.57 13.83
CA ALA A 111 -5.61 11.08 12.73
C ALA A 111 -7.05 11.29 13.22
N LYS A 112 -7.50 12.54 13.28
CA LYS A 112 -8.86 12.89 13.70
C LYS A 112 -9.80 12.73 12.51
N GLN A 113 -10.79 11.87 12.63
CA GLN A 113 -11.78 11.62 11.58
C GLN A 113 -12.87 12.69 11.56
N LYS A 114 -13.55 12.84 10.42
CA LYS A 114 -14.73 13.72 10.26
C LYS A 114 -15.88 13.38 11.20
N THR A 115 -15.96 12.12 11.63
CA THR A 115 -16.94 11.62 12.60
C THR A 115 -16.72 12.15 14.02
N GLY A 116 -15.54 12.71 14.31
CA GLY A 116 -15.10 13.12 15.64
C GLY A 116 -14.27 12.06 16.38
N ASP A 117 -14.23 10.82 15.87
CA ASP A 117 -13.37 9.76 16.38
C ASP A 117 -11.91 9.94 15.91
N ALA A 118 -10.99 9.11 16.40
CA ALA A 118 -9.59 9.16 16.00
C ALA A 118 -9.00 7.77 15.68
N LEU A 119 -8.00 7.74 14.81
CA LEU A 119 -7.05 6.64 14.73
C LEU A 119 -5.79 7.00 15.48
N PHE A 120 -5.25 6.05 16.24
CA PHE A 120 -3.94 6.14 16.90
C PHE A 120 -3.06 5.01 16.36
N ILE A 121 -2.11 5.36 15.50
CA ILE A 121 -1.35 4.41 14.69
C ILE A 121 0.10 4.43 15.16
N VAL A 122 0.61 3.30 15.64
CA VAL A 122 2.01 3.08 15.98
C VAL A 122 2.67 2.36 14.80
N ALA A 123 3.79 2.91 14.32
CA ALA A 123 4.62 2.34 13.27
C ALA A 123 6.08 2.22 13.74
N PRO A 124 6.74 1.06 13.58
CA PRO A 124 8.13 0.86 14.03
C PRO A 124 9.12 1.84 13.40
N ALA A 125 10.11 2.27 14.17
CA ALA A 125 11.17 3.15 13.70
C ALA A 125 11.89 2.58 12.47
N GLY A 126 12.03 3.38 11.41
CA GLY A 126 12.77 2.99 10.21
C GLY A 126 12.08 1.96 9.31
N SER A 127 10.83 1.58 9.61
CA SER A 127 10.02 0.69 8.77
C SER A 127 9.51 1.36 7.48
N SER A 128 9.17 0.54 6.48
CA SER A 128 8.54 1.00 5.24
C SER A 128 7.17 1.60 5.54
N ILE A 129 6.38 0.97 6.41
CA ILE A 129 5.06 1.48 6.82
C ILE A 129 5.13 2.85 7.52
N ALA A 130 6.16 3.10 8.33
CA ALA A 130 6.37 4.42 8.95
C ALA A 130 6.58 5.52 7.90
N ALA A 131 7.39 5.25 6.87
CA ALA A 131 7.62 6.18 5.76
C ALA A 131 6.36 6.37 4.89
N GLN A 132 5.60 5.30 4.67
CA GLN A 132 4.33 5.36 3.93
C GLN A 132 3.27 6.19 4.65
N LEU A 133 3.13 6.05 5.97
CA LEU A 133 2.19 6.85 6.76
C LEU A 133 2.61 8.32 6.84
N ASP A 134 3.91 8.61 6.99
CA ASP A 134 4.42 9.99 6.99
C ASP A 134 4.15 10.68 5.66
N TRP A 135 4.39 9.99 4.54
CA TRP A 135 4.05 10.47 3.20
C TRP A 135 2.55 10.64 3.00
N LEU A 136 1.74 9.61 3.34
CA LEU A 136 0.27 9.66 3.17
C LEU A 136 -0.33 10.86 3.89
N PHE A 137 0.07 11.09 5.14
CA PHE A 137 -0.46 12.18 5.94
C PHE A 137 0.25 13.52 5.68
N GLY A 138 1.39 13.52 4.98
CA GLY A 138 2.20 14.71 4.72
C GLY A 138 2.64 15.38 6.02
N THR A 139 3.11 14.60 7.00
CA THR A 139 3.48 15.13 8.31
C THR A 139 4.94 15.55 8.41
N ASP A 140 5.83 15.10 7.52
CA ASP A 140 7.27 15.36 7.57
C ASP A 140 7.88 15.08 8.96
N VAL A 141 7.29 14.13 9.71
CA VAL A 141 7.69 13.86 11.09
C VAL A 141 9.08 13.24 11.15
N LEU A 142 9.51 12.58 10.07
CA LEU A 142 10.83 12.02 9.92
C LEU A 142 11.93 13.09 9.74
N GLU A 143 11.55 14.33 9.43
CA GLU A 143 12.49 15.46 9.25
C GLU A 143 12.54 16.40 10.47
N HIS A 144 11.67 16.22 11.45
CA HIS A 144 11.45 17.17 12.54
C HIS A 144 11.47 16.53 13.94
N HIS A 145 11.77 17.34 14.96
CA HIS A 145 11.69 16.94 16.36
C HIS A 145 10.39 17.43 17.00
N GLY A 146 9.67 16.54 17.69
CA GLY A 146 8.41 16.85 18.37
C GLY A 146 7.17 16.41 17.59
N PHE A 147 6.01 17.00 17.91
CA PHE A 147 4.79 16.78 17.12
C PHE A 147 4.84 17.60 15.83
N SER A 148 4.63 16.94 14.70
CA SER A 148 4.20 17.60 13.46
C SER A 148 2.69 17.52 13.34
N VAL A 149 2.02 18.62 12.97
CA VAL A 149 0.56 18.69 12.90
C VAL A 149 0.14 19.30 11.59
N ARG A 150 -0.59 18.51 10.80
CA ARG A 150 -1.27 18.95 9.59
C ARG A 150 -2.76 19.12 9.90
N SER A 151 -3.16 20.35 10.18
CA SER A 151 -4.56 20.73 10.38
C SER A 151 -5.15 21.28 9.09
N GLY A 152 -6.33 20.81 8.67
CA GLY A 152 -7.01 21.33 7.48
C GLY A 152 -6.47 20.75 6.18
N LEU A 153 -6.75 19.46 5.94
CA LEU A 153 -6.57 18.84 4.62
C LEU A 153 -7.50 19.54 3.61
N GLU A 154 -6.99 19.90 2.43
CA GLU A 154 -7.72 20.65 1.41
C GLU A 154 -8.06 19.78 0.21
N SER A 155 -9.34 19.78 -0.18
CA SER A 155 -9.82 19.01 -1.32
C SER A 155 -9.14 19.39 -2.64
N GLY A 156 -8.59 18.41 -3.35
CA GLY A 156 -7.97 18.57 -4.67
C GLY A 156 -6.45 18.70 -4.65
N HIS A 157 -5.83 18.86 -3.47
CA HIS A 157 -4.38 18.81 -3.30
C HIS A 157 -3.88 17.46 -2.76
N ASP A 158 -4.75 16.68 -2.12
CA ASP A 158 -4.45 15.37 -1.49
C ASP A 158 -5.18 14.21 -2.20
N SER A 159 -5.24 14.25 -3.55
CA SER A 159 -5.90 13.18 -4.33
C SER A 159 -5.24 11.83 -4.06
N LEU A 160 -6.04 10.84 -3.68
CA LEU A 160 -5.54 9.52 -3.33
C LEU A 160 -5.20 8.73 -4.61
N GLY A 161 -3.97 8.23 -4.69
CA GLY A 161 -3.57 7.21 -5.66
C GLY A 161 -3.76 5.79 -5.13
N LEU A 162 -3.44 4.79 -5.96
CA LEU A 162 -3.60 3.38 -5.60
C LEU A 162 -2.87 2.97 -4.30
N SER A 163 -1.63 3.43 -4.10
CA SER A 163 -0.83 3.09 -2.91
C SER A 163 -1.45 3.68 -1.63
N ALA A 164 -1.94 4.92 -1.70
CA ALA A 164 -2.65 5.57 -0.60
C ALA A 164 -3.96 4.83 -0.28
N MET A 165 -4.66 4.35 -1.31
CA MET A 165 -5.89 3.59 -1.14
C MET A 165 -5.66 2.25 -0.41
N TYR A 166 -4.62 1.50 -0.78
CA TYR A 166 -4.28 0.26 -0.08
C TYR A 166 -3.86 0.50 1.38
N LEU A 167 -3.15 1.61 1.65
CA LEU A 167 -2.76 1.96 3.01
C LEU A 167 -3.99 2.31 3.86
N LEU A 168 -4.95 3.06 3.32
CA LEU A 168 -6.20 3.38 4.01
C LEU A 168 -7.08 2.14 4.25
N ASP A 169 -7.18 1.23 3.29
CA ASP A 169 -7.88 -0.07 3.47
C ASP A 169 -7.22 -0.91 4.58
N MET A 170 -5.88 -0.88 4.69
CA MET A 170 -5.13 -1.53 5.78
C MET A 170 -5.47 -0.91 7.16
N LEU A 171 -5.67 0.40 7.22
CA LEU A 171 -6.12 1.11 8.43
C LEU A 171 -7.61 0.90 8.73
N GLY A 172 -8.33 0.14 7.90
CA GLY A 172 -9.76 -0.12 8.05
C GLY A 172 -10.64 1.05 7.58
N ILE A 173 -10.09 1.95 6.75
CA ILE A 173 -10.84 3.06 6.16
C ILE A 173 -11.28 2.65 4.76
N ALA A 174 -12.59 2.51 4.60
CA ALA A 174 -13.17 2.23 3.30
C ALA A 174 -13.12 3.50 2.43
N ILE A 175 -12.52 3.36 1.26
CA ILE A 175 -12.57 4.37 0.21
C ILE A 175 -13.67 4.00 -0.77
N GLU A 176 -14.51 4.98 -1.07
CA GLU A 176 -15.63 4.82 -1.99
C GLU A 176 -15.29 5.49 -3.32
N PRO A 177 -15.20 4.72 -4.44
CA PRO A 177 -15.00 5.31 -5.74
C PRO A 177 -16.20 6.21 -6.10
N ARG A 178 -15.92 7.45 -6.48
CA ARG A 178 -16.93 8.44 -6.90
C ARG A 178 -17.35 8.23 -8.36
N ASN A 179 -17.89 7.06 -8.74
CA ASN A 179 -18.49 6.90 -10.08
C ASN A 179 -19.45 5.70 -10.19
N ASP A 180 -20.75 5.99 -10.21
CA ASP A 180 -21.81 4.98 -10.38
C ASP A 180 -22.02 4.54 -11.86
N ASP A 181 -21.55 5.31 -12.85
CA ASP A 181 -21.75 5.00 -14.28
C ASP A 181 -21.06 3.70 -14.72
N TRP A 182 -20.02 3.28 -13.98
CA TRP A 182 -19.32 2.03 -14.26
C TRP A 182 -20.16 0.80 -13.95
N LEU A 183 -21.07 0.87 -12.98
CA LEU A 183 -21.82 -0.29 -12.53
C LEU A 183 -22.67 -0.87 -13.66
N GLU A 184 -23.41 -0.01 -14.36
CA GLU A 184 -24.26 -0.44 -15.49
C GLU A 184 -23.43 -1.13 -16.57
N ARG A 185 -22.29 -0.53 -16.96
CA ARG A 185 -21.39 -1.09 -17.98
C ARG A 185 -20.82 -2.45 -17.58
N ILE A 186 -20.44 -2.59 -16.31
CA ILE A 186 -19.95 -3.87 -15.75
C ILE A 186 -21.06 -4.92 -15.81
N LEU A 187 -22.26 -4.60 -15.34
CA LEU A 187 -23.40 -5.51 -15.28
C LEU A 187 -23.86 -5.95 -16.67
N VAL A 188 -23.86 -5.05 -17.66
CA VAL A 188 -24.17 -5.38 -19.06
C VAL A 188 -23.18 -6.41 -19.61
N LYS A 189 -21.89 -6.27 -19.28
CA LYS A 189 -20.84 -7.16 -19.83
C LYS A 189 -20.72 -8.49 -19.09
N PHE A 190 -20.82 -8.49 -17.77
CA PHE A 190 -20.48 -9.64 -16.94
C PHE A 190 -21.66 -10.22 -16.14
N GLY A 191 -22.75 -9.46 -16.01
CA GLY A 191 -23.84 -9.74 -15.07
C GLY A 191 -23.44 -9.46 -13.61
N PRO A 192 -24.29 -9.82 -12.63
CA PRO A 192 -24.05 -9.63 -11.20
C PRO A 192 -23.10 -10.69 -10.65
N ARG A 193 -21.91 -10.81 -11.25
CA ARG A 193 -20.86 -11.75 -10.82
C ARG A 193 -19.49 -11.18 -11.14
N PHE A 194 -18.50 -11.61 -10.37
CA PHE A 194 -17.12 -11.30 -10.69
C PHE A 194 -16.61 -12.13 -11.87
N PRO A 195 -16.09 -11.51 -12.95
CA PRO A 195 -15.35 -12.21 -13.99
C PRO A 195 -13.96 -12.62 -13.48
N THR A 196 -13.18 -13.35 -14.28
CA THR A 196 -11.77 -13.64 -13.93
C THR A 196 -10.93 -12.37 -13.88
N SER A 197 -9.79 -12.39 -13.16
CA SER A 197 -8.87 -11.24 -13.12
C SER A 197 -8.39 -10.82 -14.53
N ALA A 198 -8.13 -11.80 -15.40
CA ALA A 198 -7.70 -11.52 -16.77
C ALA A 198 -8.79 -10.82 -17.61
N GLU A 199 -10.04 -11.30 -17.55
CA GLU A 199 -11.17 -10.68 -18.24
C GLU A 199 -11.46 -9.27 -17.70
N PHE A 200 -11.31 -9.08 -16.39
CA PHE A 200 -11.57 -7.80 -15.76
C PHE A 200 -10.51 -6.76 -16.07
N GLY A 201 -9.22 -7.14 -15.99
CA GLY A 201 -8.12 -6.30 -16.43
C GLY A 201 -8.23 -5.93 -17.92
N ALA A 202 -8.63 -6.87 -18.77
CA ALA A 202 -8.91 -6.58 -20.19
C ALA A 202 -10.06 -5.57 -20.37
N PHE A 203 -11.12 -5.66 -19.57
CA PHE A 203 -12.20 -4.68 -19.58
C PHE A 203 -11.70 -3.31 -19.09
N ALA A 204 -10.95 -3.24 -17.98
CA ALA A 204 -10.37 -2.00 -17.48
C ALA A 204 -9.56 -1.28 -18.57
N ARG A 205 -8.66 -1.99 -19.26
CA ARG A 205 -7.89 -1.45 -20.39
C ARG A 205 -8.78 -0.93 -21.52
N SER A 206 -9.84 -1.66 -21.86
CA SER A 206 -10.77 -1.25 -22.94
C SER A 206 -11.53 0.05 -22.62
N THR A 207 -11.58 0.47 -21.36
CA THR A 207 -12.19 1.75 -20.95
C THR A 207 -11.24 2.94 -21.04
N LEU A 208 -9.97 2.71 -21.38
CA LEU A 208 -8.92 3.72 -21.52
C LEU A 208 -8.30 3.66 -22.93
N PRO A 209 -9.09 3.92 -24.00
CA PRO A 209 -8.64 3.72 -25.38
C PRO A 209 -7.52 4.67 -25.81
N ASP A 210 -7.40 5.82 -25.15
CA ASP A 210 -6.43 6.86 -25.48
C ASP A 210 -5.04 6.61 -24.89
N LEU A 211 -4.88 5.56 -24.06
CA LEU A 211 -3.61 5.20 -23.45
C LEU A 211 -2.90 4.10 -24.26
N HIS A 212 -1.77 4.44 -24.86
CA HIS A 212 -0.93 3.49 -25.58
C HIS A 212 0.33 3.14 -24.77
N PRO A 213 0.60 1.84 -24.51
CA PRO A 213 1.79 1.38 -23.79
C PRO A 213 3.12 1.95 -24.26
N ALA A 214 3.25 2.27 -25.55
CA ALA A 214 4.48 2.76 -26.15
C ALA A 214 4.81 4.21 -25.78
N ASP A 215 3.80 4.99 -25.35
CA ASP A 215 3.99 6.41 -25.03
C ASP A 215 4.67 6.59 -23.67
N ASP A 216 4.19 5.85 -22.65
CA ASP A 216 4.71 5.90 -21.28
C ASP A 216 4.29 4.63 -20.51
N PRO A 217 5.11 3.55 -20.52
CA PRO A 217 4.78 2.28 -19.89
C PRO A 217 4.46 2.40 -18.40
N ASP A 218 5.18 3.26 -17.67
CA ASP A 218 5.00 3.51 -16.25
C ASP A 218 3.62 4.11 -15.96
N LYS A 219 3.25 5.19 -16.65
CA LYS A 219 1.92 5.81 -16.49
C LYS A 219 0.79 4.90 -16.94
N VAL A 220 0.98 4.16 -18.03
CA VAL A 220 -0.04 3.26 -18.56
C VAL A 220 -0.32 2.11 -17.58
N LEU A 221 0.72 1.51 -17.00
CA LEU A 221 0.56 0.48 -15.98
C LEU A 221 -0.22 0.99 -14.77
N MET A 222 0.12 2.18 -14.27
CA MET A 222 -0.59 2.80 -13.14
C MET A 222 -2.05 3.07 -13.48
N ALA A 223 -2.34 3.69 -14.62
CA ALA A 223 -3.71 3.99 -15.03
C ALA A 223 -4.56 2.71 -15.21
N TRP A 224 -3.98 1.64 -15.75
CA TRP A 224 -4.66 0.35 -15.86
C TRP A 224 -4.98 -0.27 -14.51
N MET A 225 -4.03 -0.23 -13.57
CA MET A 225 -4.23 -0.74 -12.21
C MET A 225 -5.29 0.07 -11.45
N GLU A 226 -5.23 1.39 -11.52
CA GLU A 226 -6.19 2.28 -10.87
C GLU A 226 -7.61 2.07 -11.41
N GLN A 227 -7.75 1.99 -12.74
CA GLN A 227 -9.05 1.75 -13.35
C GLN A 227 -9.60 0.37 -13.02
N GLU A 228 -8.77 -0.68 -13.02
CA GLU A 228 -9.22 -2.01 -12.60
C GLU A 228 -9.73 -2.01 -11.15
N GLU A 229 -9.04 -1.32 -10.24
CA GLU A 229 -9.44 -1.22 -8.84
C GLU A 229 -10.75 -0.44 -8.65
N ILE A 230 -10.94 0.67 -9.37
CA ILE A 230 -12.21 1.42 -9.37
C ILE A 230 -13.36 0.52 -9.81
N LEU A 231 -13.21 -0.16 -10.95
CA LEU A 231 -14.23 -1.07 -11.45
C LEU A 231 -14.48 -2.22 -10.46
N PHE A 232 -13.43 -2.72 -9.81
CA PHE A 232 -13.51 -3.81 -8.84
C PHE A 232 -14.33 -3.41 -7.62
N ARG A 233 -13.99 -2.27 -6.99
CA ARG A 233 -14.68 -1.73 -5.83
C ARG A 233 -16.14 -1.40 -6.14
N THR A 234 -16.42 -0.86 -7.33
CA THR A 234 -17.80 -0.59 -7.78
C THR A 234 -18.64 -1.88 -7.83
N LEU A 235 -18.11 -2.95 -8.44
CA LEU A 235 -18.82 -4.23 -8.48
C LEU A 235 -18.89 -4.92 -7.10
N GLU A 236 -17.81 -4.84 -6.31
CA GLU A 236 -17.73 -5.42 -4.97
C GLU A 236 -18.82 -4.86 -4.07
N ARG A 237 -18.98 -3.54 -4.05
CA ARG A 237 -20.02 -2.86 -3.27
C ARG A 237 -21.41 -3.34 -3.66
N HIS A 238 -21.72 -3.36 -4.96
CA HIS A 238 -23.03 -3.79 -5.44
C HIS A 238 -23.36 -5.23 -5.00
N LEU A 239 -22.41 -6.15 -5.15
CA LEU A 239 -22.63 -7.55 -4.77
C LEU A 239 -22.64 -7.76 -3.24
N ALA A 240 -21.93 -6.92 -2.48
CA ALA A 240 -21.92 -6.97 -1.03
C ALA A 240 -23.27 -6.55 -0.44
N VAL A 241 -23.93 -5.53 -0.99
CA VAL A 241 -25.27 -5.09 -0.54
C VAL A 241 -26.28 -6.22 -0.67
N ASP A 242 -26.37 -6.86 -1.83
CA ASP A 242 -27.28 -7.99 -2.06
C ASP A 242 -27.00 -9.15 -1.09
N THR A 243 -25.72 -9.38 -0.78
CA THR A 243 -25.30 -10.43 0.15
C THR A 243 -25.69 -10.09 1.59
N LEU A 244 -25.52 -8.83 2.01
CA LEU A 244 -25.89 -8.35 3.35
C LEU A 244 -27.40 -8.40 3.58
N ASP A 245 -28.20 -8.02 2.59
CA ASP A 245 -29.66 -8.13 2.65
C ASP A 245 -30.10 -9.60 2.80
N ALA A 246 -29.41 -10.52 2.13
CA ALA A 246 -29.66 -11.96 2.25
C ALA A 246 -29.16 -12.58 3.58
N LEU A 247 -28.27 -11.89 4.31
CA LEU A 247 -27.81 -12.28 5.66
C LEU A 247 -28.78 -11.85 6.75
N TYR A 248 -29.63 -10.85 6.47
CA TYR A 248 -30.62 -10.33 7.39
C TYR A 248 -32.00 -10.90 7.06
N LYS A 249 -32.48 -11.84 7.87
CA LYS A 249 -33.80 -12.45 7.66
C LYS A 249 -34.58 -12.52 8.96
N ASP A 250 -35.83 -12.05 8.92
CA ASP A 250 -36.77 -12.09 10.05
C ASP A 250 -36.22 -11.44 11.35
N GLY A 251 -35.41 -10.39 11.21
CA GLY A 251 -34.79 -9.69 12.35
C GLY A 251 -33.55 -10.38 12.93
N HIS A 252 -33.12 -11.50 12.34
CA HIS A 252 -31.93 -12.25 12.75
C HIS A 252 -30.81 -12.14 11.70
N VAL A 253 -29.59 -11.98 12.20
CA VAL A 253 -28.35 -12.03 11.40
C VAL A 253 -27.76 -13.43 11.53
N ASP A 254 -27.50 -14.08 10.40
CA ASP A 254 -26.69 -15.30 10.37
C ASP A 254 -25.22 -14.94 10.56
N VAL A 255 -24.74 -15.07 11.79
CA VAL A 255 -23.37 -14.66 12.20
C VAL A 255 -22.30 -15.52 11.51
N ASP A 256 -22.52 -16.82 11.39
CA ASP A 256 -21.54 -17.73 10.77
C ASP A 256 -21.40 -17.43 9.28
N LYS A 257 -22.52 -17.22 8.60
CA LYS A 257 -22.53 -16.84 7.19
C LYS A 257 -21.96 -15.43 6.97
N PHE A 258 -22.15 -14.51 7.90
CA PHE A 258 -21.50 -13.19 7.86
C PHE A 258 -19.97 -13.30 7.92
N ILE A 259 -19.43 -14.13 8.83
CA ILE A 259 -17.98 -14.36 8.94
C ILE A 259 -17.43 -14.97 7.66
N GLU A 260 -18.11 -15.97 7.08
CA GLU A 260 -17.72 -16.60 5.82
C GLU A 260 -17.67 -15.59 4.65
N VAL A 261 -18.72 -14.77 4.51
CA VAL A 261 -18.80 -13.71 3.50
C VAL A 261 -17.68 -12.69 3.68
N SER A 262 -17.45 -12.22 4.90
CA SER A 262 -16.38 -11.27 5.22
C SER A 262 -15.00 -11.80 4.82
N LEU A 263 -14.66 -13.04 5.21
CA LEU A 263 -13.40 -13.69 4.84
C LEU A 263 -13.25 -13.87 3.32
N SER A 264 -14.34 -14.23 2.63
CA SER A 264 -14.37 -14.38 1.17
C SER A 264 -14.07 -13.06 0.45
N LEU A 265 -14.62 -11.95 0.94
CA LEU A 265 -14.36 -10.61 0.39
C LEU A 265 -12.89 -10.20 0.60
N HIS A 266 -12.37 -10.32 1.83
CA HIS A 266 -10.97 -9.99 2.11
C HIS A 266 -9.97 -10.82 1.28
N ASN A 267 -10.19 -12.13 1.17
CA ASN A 267 -9.33 -13.00 0.37
C ASN A 267 -9.40 -12.67 -1.13
N ARG A 268 -10.55 -12.21 -1.61
CA ARG A 268 -10.74 -11.79 -3.01
C ARG A 268 -9.93 -10.54 -3.34
N ARG A 269 -9.94 -9.53 -2.45
CA ARG A 269 -9.11 -8.32 -2.58
C ARG A 269 -7.63 -8.70 -2.68
N LYS A 270 -7.13 -9.50 -1.70
CA LYS A 270 -5.75 -9.98 -1.67
C LYS A 270 -5.37 -10.75 -2.94
N SER A 271 -6.21 -11.68 -3.40
CA SER A 271 -5.93 -12.45 -4.62
C SER A 271 -5.99 -11.60 -5.89
N ARG A 272 -6.86 -10.59 -5.95
CA ARG A 272 -7.03 -9.78 -7.16
C ARG A 272 -5.94 -8.76 -7.34
N ALA A 273 -5.48 -8.11 -6.27
CA ALA A 273 -4.37 -7.15 -6.38
C ALA A 273 -3.13 -7.81 -7.03
N GLY A 274 -2.73 -9.00 -6.54
CA GLY A 274 -1.59 -9.75 -7.09
C GLY A 274 -1.78 -10.17 -8.55
N LYS A 275 -2.87 -10.89 -8.84
CA LYS A 275 -3.17 -11.36 -10.20
C LYS A 275 -3.44 -10.21 -11.17
N GLY A 276 -4.01 -9.10 -10.71
CA GLY A 276 -4.25 -7.90 -11.49
C GLY A 276 -2.95 -7.37 -12.04
N LEU A 277 -1.96 -7.13 -11.17
CA LEU A 277 -0.64 -6.65 -11.55
C LEU A 277 0.05 -7.57 -12.56
N GLU A 278 0.05 -8.89 -12.32
CA GLU A 278 0.59 -9.87 -13.26
C GLU A 278 -0.08 -9.78 -14.64
N ASN A 279 -1.43 -9.72 -14.67
CA ASN A 279 -2.19 -9.63 -15.93
C ASN A 279 -1.94 -8.31 -16.67
N GLN A 280 -1.78 -7.20 -15.96
CA GLN A 280 -1.47 -5.91 -16.58
C GLN A 280 -0.05 -5.93 -17.18
N LEU A 281 0.92 -6.54 -16.49
CA LEU A 281 2.29 -6.71 -17.02
C LEU A 281 2.34 -7.61 -18.24
N ILE A 282 1.61 -8.74 -18.24
CA ILE A 282 1.49 -9.61 -19.43
C ILE A 282 0.97 -8.81 -20.63
N ALA A 283 -0.09 -8.02 -20.41
CA ALA A 283 -0.66 -7.18 -21.47
C ALA A 283 0.29 -6.08 -21.93
N LEU A 284 1.03 -5.47 -21.00
CA LEU A 284 2.01 -4.42 -21.27
C LEU A 284 3.17 -4.96 -22.12
N PHE A 285 3.77 -6.09 -21.70
CA PHE A 285 4.86 -6.74 -22.42
C PHE A 285 4.43 -7.21 -23.80
N ALA A 286 3.22 -7.78 -23.93
CA ALA A 286 2.67 -8.17 -25.23
C ALA A 286 2.46 -6.97 -26.17
N ALA A 287 1.91 -5.87 -25.66
CA ALA A 287 1.69 -4.66 -26.45
C ALA A 287 2.99 -3.98 -26.90
N LEU A 288 4.09 -4.22 -26.15
CA LEU A 288 5.41 -3.68 -26.43
C LEU A 288 6.33 -4.67 -27.13
N ASP A 289 5.84 -5.83 -27.54
CA ASP A 289 6.62 -6.89 -28.20
C ASP A 289 7.88 -7.30 -27.40
N VAL A 290 7.70 -7.49 -26.09
CA VAL A 290 8.74 -8.00 -25.18
C VAL A 290 8.58 -9.51 -25.05
N ARG A 291 9.52 -10.28 -25.60
CA ARG A 291 9.52 -11.75 -25.48
C ARG A 291 9.70 -12.16 -24.02
N HIS A 292 8.83 -13.03 -23.53
CA HIS A 292 8.89 -13.54 -22.17
C HIS A 292 8.18 -14.89 -22.04
N THR A 293 8.46 -15.60 -20.94
CA THR A 293 7.62 -16.69 -20.45
C THR A 293 7.10 -16.33 -19.06
N PHE A 294 5.78 -16.37 -18.90
CA PHE A 294 5.11 -16.16 -17.62
C PHE A 294 4.99 -17.47 -16.83
N ASN A 295 5.32 -17.43 -15.53
CA ASN A 295 5.26 -18.54 -14.58
C ASN A 295 5.92 -19.87 -15.06
N PRO A 296 7.15 -19.84 -15.62
CA PRO A 296 7.83 -21.06 -16.01
C PRO A 296 8.30 -21.86 -14.80
N VAL A 297 8.51 -23.17 -15.00
CA VAL A 297 9.19 -24.02 -14.01
C VAL A 297 10.69 -24.00 -14.28
N THR A 298 11.48 -23.55 -13.31
CA THR A 298 12.95 -23.57 -13.31
C THR A 298 13.47 -24.72 -12.45
N GLU A 299 14.69 -24.61 -11.90
CA GLU A 299 15.27 -25.62 -11.01
C GLU A 299 14.44 -25.79 -9.73
N ASN A 300 14.48 -26.97 -9.13
CA ASN A 300 13.83 -27.27 -7.84
C ASN A 300 12.31 -26.98 -7.80
N ARG A 301 11.65 -26.98 -8.96
CA ARG A 301 10.22 -26.62 -9.11
C ARG A 301 9.90 -25.18 -8.70
N ALA A 302 10.92 -24.31 -8.62
CA ALA A 302 10.72 -22.88 -8.46
C ALA A 302 9.96 -22.30 -9.67
N ARG A 303 9.22 -21.23 -9.42
CA ARG A 303 8.30 -20.59 -10.37
C ARG A 303 8.45 -19.07 -10.30
N PRO A 304 9.52 -18.51 -10.91
CA PRO A 304 9.60 -17.07 -11.07
C PRO A 304 8.41 -16.56 -11.90
N ASP A 305 8.02 -15.32 -11.65
CA ASP A 305 6.85 -14.73 -12.31
C ASP A 305 7.12 -14.54 -13.81
N PHE A 306 8.28 -14.01 -14.18
CA PHE A 306 8.68 -13.85 -15.59
C PHE A 306 10.15 -14.21 -15.83
N ILE A 307 10.40 -14.85 -16.98
CA ILE A 307 11.75 -15.08 -17.55
C ILE A 307 11.81 -14.50 -18.95
N PHE A 308 12.89 -13.77 -19.22
CA PHE A 308 13.17 -13.10 -20.50
C PHE A 308 14.51 -13.60 -21.08
N PRO A 309 14.62 -13.78 -22.42
CA PRO A 309 13.54 -13.64 -23.39
C PRO A 309 12.53 -14.81 -23.36
N GLY A 310 12.88 -15.92 -22.72
CA GLY A 310 11.98 -17.05 -22.55
C GLY A 310 12.59 -18.23 -21.80
N ILE A 311 11.75 -19.19 -21.45
CA ILE A 311 12.18 -20.40 -20.74
C ILE A 311 13.04 -21.33 -21.62
N GLY A 312 12.92 -21.23 -22.95
CA GLY A 312 13.75 -21.99 -23.89
C GLY A 312 15.22 -21.59 -23.76
N GLU A 313 15.48 -20.30 -23.88
CA GLU A 313 16.80 -19.68 -23.72
C GLU A 313 17.35 -19.90 -22.30
N TYR A 314 16.49 -19.79 -21.28
CA TYR A 314 16.88 -20.10 -19.90
C TYR A 314 17.30 -21.56 -19.69
N ARG A 315 16.80 -22.52 -20.46
CA ARG A 315 17.18 -23.92 -20.34
C ARG A 315 18.36 -24.31 -21.21
N ASP A 316 18.70 -23.50 -22.20
CA ASP A 316 19.84 -23.74 -23.11
C ASP A 316 21.16 -23.38 -22.41
N PRO A 317 22.04 -24.35 -22.09
CA PRO A 317 23.34 -24.08 -21.48
C PRO A 317 24.28 -23.27 -22.37
N GLY A 318 24.03 -23.23 -23.69
CA GLY A 318 24.80 -22.45 -24.66
C GLY A 318 24.36 -20.98 -24.76
N PHE A 319 23.21 -20.61 -24.22
CA PHE A 319 22.74 -19.23 -24.16
C PHE A 319 23.48 -18.48 -23.04
N ASP A 320 23.93 -17.25 -23.28
CA ASP A 320 24.66 -16.48 -22.26
C ASP A 320 23.73 -16.09 -21.10
N ALA A 321 24.14 -16.39 -19.87
CA ALA A 321 23.40 -16.03 -18.67
C ALA A 321 23.26 -14.50 -18.50
N LEU A 322 24.19 -13.70 -19.02
CA LEU A 322 24.16 -12.24 -18.95
C LEU A 322 23.05 -11.60 -19.79
N ASP A 323 22.51 -12.36 -20.76
CA ASP A 323 21.38 -11.95 -21.59
C ASP A 323 20.04 -12.54 -21.10
N LEU A 324 20.06 -13.31 -20.01
CA LEU A 324 18.84 -13.73 -19.32
C LEU A 324 18.40 -12.66 -18.30
N THR A 325 17.09 -12.50 -18.15
CA THR A 325 16.52 -11.63 -17.12
C THR A 325 15.37 -12.34 -16.43
N MET A 326 15.24 -12.11 -15.12
CA MET A 326 14.11 -12.54 -14.32
C MET A 326 13.46 -11.33 -13.66
N LEU A 327 12.13 -11.32 -13.68
CA LEU A 327 11.31 -10.35 -12.95
C LEU A 327 10.37 -11.10 -12.01
N GLY A 328 10.58 -10.92 -10.71
CA GLY A 328 9.58 -11.22 -9.70
C GLY A 328 8.59 -10.07 -9.60
N VAL A 329 7.34 -10.36 -9.26
CA VAL A 329 6.27 -9.36 -9.12
C VAL A 329 5.61 -9.53 -7.77
N LYS A 330 5.53 -8.45 -7.01
CA LYS A 330 4.84 -8.40 -5.71
C LYS A 330 4.12 -7.07 -5.61
N THR A 331 2.81 -7.07 -5.32
CA THR A 331 2.10 -5.81 -5.06
C THR A 331 2.66 -5.09 -3.84
N THR A 332 3.10 -5.87 -2.86
CA THR A 332 3.74 -5.41 -1.62
C THR A 332 4.92 -6.33 -1.32
N CYS A 333 6.10 -5.75 -1.15
CA CYS A 333 7.36 -6.43 -0.89
C CYS A 333 7.42 -6.98 0.53
N LYS A 334 7.19 -6.15 1.58
CA LYS A 334 7.29 -6.56 3.00
C LYS A 334 8.49 -7.51 3.23
N ASP A 335 8.35 -8.65 3.90
CA ASP A 335 9.41 -9.68 3.94
C ASP A 335 9.39 -10.66 2.76
N ARG A 336 8.36 -10.59 1.90
CA ARG A 336 8.10 -11.58 0.85
C ARG A 336 9.04 -11.47 -0.36
N TRP A 337 9.75 -10.36 -0.51
CA TRP A 337 10.74 -10.18 -1.58
C TRP A 337 11.86 -11.23 -1.52
N ARG A 338 12.19 -11.74 -0.33
CA ARG A 338 13.25 -12.75 -0.13
C ARG A 338 12.98 -14.06 -0.88
N GLN A 339 11.72 -14.35 -1.21
CA GLN A 339 11.34 -15.55 -1.97
C GLN A 339 12.02 -15.58 -3.36
N VAL A 340 12.20 -14.41 -3.97
CA VAL A 340 12.83 -14.19 -5.29
C VAL A 340 14.30 -14.63 -5.30
N LEU A 341 14.97 -14.64 -4.14
CA LEU A 341 16.39 -15.02 -4.01
C LEU A 341 16.66 -16.47 -4.41
N SER A 342 15.69 -17.35 -4.24
CA SER A 342 15.86 -18.79 -4.50
C SER A 342 15.54 -19.21 -5.94
N GLU A 343 14.95 -18.31 -6.73
CA GLU A 343 14.43 -18.60 -8.06
C GLU A 343 15.47 -18.34 -9.16
N ALA A 344 15.33 -18.98 -10.32
CA ALA A 344 16.13 -18.72 -11.52
C ALA A 344 17.66 -18.70 -11.28
N LYS A 345 18.24 -19.85 -10.90
CA LYS A 345 19.65 -19.97 -10.46
C LYS A 345 20.68 -19.43 -11.47
N ARG A 346 20.38 -19.44 -12.77
CA ARG A 346 21.31 -18.92 -13.80
C ARG A 346 21.43 -17.40 -13.80
N ILE A 347 20.56 -16.68 -13.10
CA ILE A 347 20.43 -15.23 -13.14
C ILE A 347 20.82 -14.68 -11.77
N ASP A 348 22.04 -14.13 -11.70
CA ASP A 348 22.58 -13.57 -10.45
C ASP A 348 21.94 -12.20 -10.13
N ASP A 349 21.76 -11.35 -11.14
CA ASP A 349 21.12 -10.03 -11.02
C ASP A 349 19.63 -10.12 -11.31
N LYS A 350 18.82 -10.02 -10.27
CA LYS A 350 17.38 -10.23 -10.32
C LYS A 350 16.64 -8.91 -10.29
N HIS A 351 15.42 -8.89 -10.82
CA HIS A 351 14.56 -7.72 -10.79
C HIS A 351 13.29 -8.04 -10.01
N LEU A 352 12.81 -7.07 -9.25
CA LEU A 352 11.56 -7.19 -8.50
C LEU A 352 10.69 -5.98 -8.80
N LEU A 353 9.53 -6.21 -9.41
CA LEU A 353 8.53 -5.16 -9.60
C LEU A 353 7.58 -5.08 -8.41
N THR A 354 7.38 -3.87 -7.92
CA THR A 354 6.38 -3.56 -6.88
C THR A 354 5.67 -2.23 -7.11
N LEU A 355 4.48 -2.10 -6.50
CA LEU A 355 3.72 -0.85 -6.39
C LEU A 355 3.77 -0.27 -4.97
N GLU A 356 4.48 -0.94 -4.06
CA GLU A 356 4.75 -0.45 -2.70
C GLU A 356 5.68 0.76 -2.78
N SER A 357 5.26 1.88 -2.20
CA SER A 357 6.04 3.11 -2.17
C SER A 357 5.66 3.99 -0.97
N PRO A 358 6.64 4.54 -0.23
CA PRO A 358 8.07 4.21 -0.29
C PRO A 358 8.39 2.86 0.40
N ILE A 359 9.59 2.35 0.17
CA ILE A 359 10.22 1.25 0.93
C ILE A 359 11.39 1.82 1.72
N SER A 360 11.58 1.36 2.96
CA SER A 360 12.61 1.86 3.87
C SER A 360 14.03 1.72 3.29
N PRO A 361 14.96 2.65 3.64
CA PRO A 361 16.36 2.55 3.23
C PRO A 361 17.00 1.22 3.63
N ALA A 362 16.77 0.77 4.86
CA ALA A 362 17.31 -0.50 5.36
C ALA A 362 16.91 -1.69 4.47
N GLN A 363 15.64 -1.74 4.05
CA GLN A 363 15.16 -2.80 3.17
C GLN A 363 15.70 -2.66 1.75
N THR A 364 15.79 -1.44 1.19
CA THR A 364 16.38 -1.25 -0.15
C THR A 364 17.88 -1.55 -0.19
N ASP A 365 18.61 -1.23 0.88
CA ASP A 365 20.03 -1.55 1.01
C ASP A 365 20.23 -3.07 1.07
N GLU A 366 19.38 -3.76 1.83
CA GLU A 366 19.40 -5.23 1.89
C GLU A 366 19.08 -5.88 0.53
N MET A 367 18.10 -5.35 -0.21
CA MET A 367 17.81 -5.81 -1.58
C MET A 367 19.02 -5.61 -2.50
N ARG A 368 19.71 -4.46 -2.39
CA ARG A 368 20.92 -4.16 -3.17
C ARG A 368 22.05 -5.12 -2.84
N ASP A 369 22.30 -5.40 -1.56
CA ASP A 369 23.33 -6.35 -1.10
C ASP A 369 23.06 -7.76 -1.64
N HIS A 370 21.80 -8.12 -1.83
CA HIS A 370 21.35 -9.36 -2.43
C HIS A 370 21.19 -9.33 -3.96
N ARG A 371 21.66 -8.27 -4.63
CA ARG A 371 21.62 -8.11 -6.10
C ARG A 371 20.20 -8.15 -6.69
N ILE A 372 19.23 -7.61 -5.96
CA ILE A 372 17.87 -7.39 -6.46
C ILE A 372 17.72 -5.94 -6.87
N GLN A 373 17.56 -5.70 -8.17
CA GLN A 373 17.18 -4.40 -8.72
C GLN A 373 15.68 -4.18 -8.54
N LEU A 374 15.32 -3.16 -7.75
CA LEU A 374 13.92 -2.80 -7.55
C LEU A 374 13.40 -2.03 -8.78
N VAL A 375 12.28 -2.49 -9.32
CA VAL A 375 11.56 -1.91 -10.46
C VAL A 375 10.25 -1.33 -9.96
N ILE A 376 10.05 -0.03 -10.13
CA ILE A 376 8.86 0.69 -9.64
C ILE A 376 8.44 1.69 -10.71
N PRO A 377 7.13 1.83 -11.01
CA PRO A 377 6.65 2.91 -11.87
C PRO A 377 7.22 4.27 -11.44
N ARG A 378 7.78 5.05 -12.38
CA ARG A 378 8.42 6.34 -12.07
C ARG A 378 7.54 7.32 -11.29
N THR A 379 6.22 7.26 -11.49
CA THR A 379 5.24 8.07 -10.75
C THR A 379 5.26 7.81 -9.24
N LEU A 380 5.74 6.65 -8.80
CA LEU A 380 5.85 6.25 -7.39
C LEU A 380 7.25 6.44 -6.81
N HIS A 381 8.18 7.10 -7.53
CA HIS A 381 9.54 7.36 -7.02
C HIS A 381 9.62 8.56 -6.09
N GLU A 382 8.66 9.49 -6.19
CA GLU A 382 8.63 10.74 -5.42
C GLU A 382 8.74 10.53 -3.89
N PRO A 383 8.09 9.53 -3.26
CA PRO A 383 8.19 9.37 -1.81
C PRO A 383 9.54 8.82 -1.31
N TYR A 384 10.42 8.36 -2.21
CA TYR A 384 11.72 7.78 -1.84
C TYR A 384 12.78 8.84 -1.56
N LYS A 385 13.82 8.50 -0.80
CA LYS A 385 14.98 9.38 -0.60
C LYS A 385 15.76 9.58 -1.91
N PRO A 386 16.43 10.73 -2.12
CA PRO A 386 17.20 11.00 -3.35
C PRO A 386 18.22 9.92 -3.70
N GLU A 387 18.91 9.35 -2.71
CA GLU A 387 19.89 8.28 -2.88
C GLU A 387 19.25 6.96 -3.34
N GLN A 388 18.04 6.65 -2.85
CA GLN A 388 17.27 5.49 -3.31
C GLN A 388 16.81 5.70 -4.75
N ARG A 389 16.28 6.88 -5.10
CA ARG A 389 15.77 7.20 -6.44
C ARG A 389 16.81 7.00 -7.55
N GLN A 390 18.09 7.24 -7.27
CA GLN A 390 19.18 6.99 -8.24
C GLN A 390 19.39 5.51 -8.57
N TRP A 391 18.98 4.63 -7.67
CA TRP A 391 19.10 3.19 -7.80
C TRP A 391 17.83 2.53 -8.31
N LEU A 392 16.65 3.12 -8.11
CA LEU A 392 15.39 2.59 -8.61
C LEU A 392 15.38 2.52 -10.14
N MET A 393 14.75 1.48 -10.68
CA MET A 393 14.53 1.31 -12.11
C MET A 393 13.07 1.58 -12.46
N GLY A 394 12.81 2.36 -13.51
CA GLY A 394 11.46 2.52 -14.07
C GLY A 394 10.99 1.26 -14.81
N VAL A 395 9.69 1.15 -15.07
CA VAL A 395 9.15 0.03 -15.87
C VAL A 395 9.65 0.14 -17.31
N ASP A 396 9.70 1.35 -17.85
CA ASP A 396 10.33 1.70 -19.13
C ASP A 396 11.81 1.24 -19.23
N ASP A 397 12.62 1.52 -18.21
CA ASP A 397 14.03 1.12 -18.12
C ASP A 397 14.18 -0.40 -18.15
N PHE A 398 13.33 -1.10 -17.38
CA PHE A 398 13.31 -2.56 -17.35
C PHE A 398 12.96 -3.15 -18.71
N ILE A 399 11.94 -2.60 -19.39
CA ILE A 399 11.54 -3.03 -20.73
C ILE A 399 12.68 -2.81 -21.74
N ALA A 400 13.35 -1.66 -21.68
CA ALA A 400 14.49 -1.35 -22.53
C ALA A 400 15.64 -2.34 -22.29
N LEU A 401 15.95 -2.65 -21.02
CA LEU A 401 16.95 -3.65 -20.63
C LEU A 401 16.61 -5.04 -21.19
N ALA A 402 15.38 -5.50 -21.00
CA ALA A 402 14.93 -6.81 -21.47
C ALA A 402 15.04 -6.93 -23.00
N LYS A 403 14.62 -5.91 -23.75
CA LYS A 403 14.75 -5.86 -25.22
C LYS A 403 16.19 -5.80 -25.69
N GLU A 404 17.05 -5.10 -24.97
CA GLU A 404 18.48 -4.99 -25.31
C GLU A 404 19.20 -6.34 -25.11
N ARG A 405 18.93 -7.02 -24.00
CA ARG A 405 19.45 -8.38 -23.75
C ARG A 405 18.94 -9.39 -24.77
N ASP A 406 17.65 -9.30 -25.13
CA ASP A 406 17.08 -10.15 -26.17
C ASP A 406 17.79 -9.99 -27.53
N ARG A 407 18.11 -8.75 -27.92
CA ARG A 407 18.84 -8.43 -29.16
C ARG A 407 20.29 -8.90 -29.17
N ARG A 408 20.93 -9.07 -28.01
CA ARG A 408 22.32 -9.53 -27.88
C ARG A 408 22.46 -11.05 -27.95
N GLY A 409 21.39 -11.79 -27.63
CA GLY A 409 21.35 -13.23 -27.80
C GLY A 409 21.60 -13.63 -29.27
N PRO A 410 22.06 -14.88 -29.53
CA PRO A 410 22.25 -15.35 -30.89
C PRO A 410 20.94 -15.19 -31.66
N ALA A 411 20.98 -14.43 -32.75
CA ALA A 411 19.83 -14.27 -33.65
C ALA A 411 19.34 -15.67 -34.04
N GLN A 412 18.17 -16.07 -33.54
CA GLN A 412 17.57 -17.30 -34.03
C GLN A 412 17.34 -17.13 -35.54
N PRO A 413 17.69 -18.13 -36.37
CA PRO A 413 17.36 -18.08 -37.78
C PRO A 413 15.85 -17.97 -37.88
N THR A 414 15.38 -16.89 -38.48
CA THR A 414 13.97 -16.66 -38.80
C THR A 414 13.48 -17.90 -39.54
N LEU A 415 12.63 -18.70 -38.90
CA LEU A 415 11.93 -19.79 -39.57
C LEU A 415 11.01 -19.15 -40.61
N LEU A 416 11.45 -19.21 -41.87
CA LEU A 416 10.71 -18.86 -43.08
C LEU A 416 9.47 -19.73 -43.26
#